data_AF-A0A8T3PFW7-F1
#
_entry.id   AF-A0A8T3PFW7-F1
#
_cell.length_a   1.000
_cell.length_b   1.000
_cell.length_c   1.000
_cell.angle_alpha   90.00
_cell.angle_beta   90.00
_cell.angle_gamma   90.00
#
_symmetry.space_group_name_H-M   'P 1'
#
loop_
_entity.id
_entity.type
_entity.pdbx_description
1 polymer ?
#
loop_
_entity_poly.entity_id
_entity_poly.type
_entity_poly.pdbx_seq_one_letter_code
_entity_poly.pdbx_strand_id
1 'polypeptide(L)'
;MACSTAPVAPPAATPSTAPASSAAASPSAASVFPGSPDPTRAPGSGGAPSDAPSPPPSESPPTPHPSPVGAVPATIDATRAAALQAALDDAVANVPLPGLSVAIRLPTGELWTGVSGLASLQPPRAVTTETVFGVASITKTFVTALILKLAEEGVLSLDDPLARYLPDFPRAGRITLRHLLTHTSGVFNYFESP
;
A
#
# COMPACT_ATOMS: atom_id res chain seq x y z
N MET A 1 -44.22 -57.71 -19.75
CA MET A 1 -44.11 -56.34 -20.28
C MET A 1 -42.88 -55.71 -19.65
N ALA A 2 -41.75 -55.75 -20.36
CA ALA A 2 -40.48 -55.19 -19.92
C ALA A 2 -40.13 -54.04 -20.88
N CYS A 3 -40.04 -52.82 -20.36
CA CYS A 3 -39.59 -51.67 -21.12
C CYS A 3 -38.07 -51.74 -21.29
N SER A 4 -37.67 -51.97 -22.54
CA SER A 4 -36.30 -51.87 -23.03
C SER A 4 -36.08 -50.44 -23.52
N THR A 5 -35.13 -49.72 -22.92
CA THR A 5 -34.67 -48.41 -23.37
C THR A 5 -33.18 -48.48 -23.68
N ALA A 6 -32.86 -48.45 -24.97
CA ALA A 6 -31.50 -48.33 -25.48
C ALA A 6 -31.04 -46.86 -25.40
N PRO A 7 -29.76 -46.57 -25.07
CA PRO A 7 -29.23 -45.21 -25.06
C PRO A 7 -28.73 -44.78 -26.45
N VAL A 8 -29.09 -43.55 -26.84
CA VAL A 8 -28.58 -42.83 -28.03
C VAL A 8 -27.32 -42.06 -27.65
N ALA A 9 -26.24 -42.24 -28.42
CA ALA A 9 -24.96 -41.57 -28.24
C ALA A 9 -24.91 -40.20 -28.96
N PRO A 10 -24.33 -39.15 -28.35
CA PRO A 10 -24.00 -37.89 -29.04
C PRO A 10 -22.56 -37.88 -29.63
N PRO A 11 -22.30 -37.06 -30.67
CA PRO A 11 -21.09 -37.13 -31.49
C PRO A 11 -19.84 -36.48 -30.89
N ALA A 12 -18.69 -36.94 -31.38
CA ALA A 12 -17.33 -36.59 -30.96
C ALA A 12 -16.97 -35.10 -31.20
N ALA A 13 -16.35 -34.49 -30.18
CA ALA A 13 -15.70 -33.19 -30.26
C ALA A 13 -14.17 -33.37 -30.32
N THR A 14 -13.56 -32.72 -31.30
CA THR A 14 -12.13 -32.72 -31.63
C THR A 14 -11.27 -31.93 -30.63
N PRO A 15 -9.99 -32.30 -30.44
CA PRO A 15 -9.08 -31.56 -29.57
C PRO A 15 -8.49 -30.33 -30.27
N SER A 16 -8.61 -29.15 -29.66
CA SER A 16 -7.91 -27.92 -30.07
C SER A 16 -6.90 -27.53 -29.00
N THR A 17 -5.65 -27.90 -29.24
CA THR A 17 -4.46 -27.51 -28.50
C THR A 17 -4.15 -26.03 -28.74
N ALA A 18 -4.14 -25.20 -27.69
CA ALA A 18 -3.54 -23.88 -27.71
C ALA A 18 -2.26 -23.89 -26.84
N PRO A 19 -1.14 -23.32 -27.31
CA PRO A 19 0.16 -23.48 -26.65
C PRO A 19 0.33 -22.56 -25.44
N ALA A 20 1.07 -23.07 -24.45
CA ALA A 20 1.65 -22.31 -23.36
C ALA A 20 2.65 -21.28 -23.92
N SER A 21 2.41 -19.99 -23.67
CA SER A 21 3.40 -18.94 -23.92
C SER A 21 4.22 -18.70 -22.65
N SER A 22 5.36 -19.37 -22.59
CA SER A 22 6.50 -19.01 -21.75
C SER A 22 6.98 -17.61 -22.12
N ALA A 23 6.83 -16.64 -21.22
CA ALA A 23 7.57 -15.38 -21.28
C ALA A 23 8.73 -15.48 -20.29
N ALA A 24 9.88 -15.82 -20.83
CA ALA A 24 11.15 -15.85 -20.13
C ALA A 24 11.47 -14.48 -19.53
N ALA A 25 11.82 -14.47 -18.25
CA ALA A 25 12.59 -13.40 -17.66
C ALA A 25 14.01 -13.42 -18.25
N SER A 26 14.48 -12.27 -18.72
CA SER A 26 15.91 -12.01 -18.86
C SER A 26 16.22 -10.54 -18.57
N PRO A 27 17.44 -10.25 -18.09
CA PRO A 27 17.68 -9.17 -17.13
C PRO A 27 18.32 -7.93 -17.77
N SER A 28 18.39 -6.88 -16.95
CA SER A 28 19.36 -5.78 -17.02
C SER A 28 19.03 -4.60 -17.95
N ALA A 29 18.83 -3.43 -17.34
CA ALA A 29 19.65 -2.26 -17.64
C ALA A 29 19.53 -1.24 -16.50
N ALA A 30 20.66 -0.92 -15.88
CA ALA A 30 20.80 0.22 -14.98
C ALA A 30 20.60 1.53 -15.78
N SER A 31 19.68 2.38 -15.32
CA SER A 31 19.50 3.71 -15.92
C SER A 31 20.59 4.66 -15.43
N VAL A 32 21.47 5.01 -16.36
CA VAL A 32 22.43 6.11 -16.29
C VAL A 32 21.67 7.44 -16.33
N PHE A 33 21.92 8.31 -15.35
CA PHE A 33 21.48 9.71 -15.36
C PHE A 33 22.49 10.58 -16.12
N PRO A 34 22.08 11.46 -17.04
CA PRO A 34 22.99 12.43 -17.66
C PRO A 34 23.18 13.63 -16.72
N GLY A 35 24.43 13.89 -16.33
CA GLY A 35 24.79 15.06 -15.53
C GLY A 35 26.20 14.97 -14.94
N SER A 36 27.24 14.91 -15.77
CA SER A 36 28.63 15.05 -15.31
C SER A 36 29.06 16.52 -15.36
N PRO A 37 29.58 17.11 -14.27
CA PRO A 37 30.30 18.38 -14.34
C PRO A 37 31.77 18.17 -14.75
N ASP A 38 32.24 19.09 -15.60
CA ASP A 38 33.57 19.23 -16.20
C ASP A 38 34.70 19.37 -15.15
N PRO A 39 35.82 18.61 -15.23
CA PRO A 39 36.87 18.60 -14.22
C PRO A 39 37.93 19.71 -14.34
N THR A 40 37.74 20.77 -15.13
CA THR A 40 38.87 21.67 -15.50
C THR A 40 38.88 23.07 -14.86
N ARG A 41 38.19 23.33 -13.74
CA ARG A 41 38.21 24.67 -13.08
C ARG A 41 38.94 24.67 -11.73
N ALA A 42 40.11 25.31 -11.70
CA ALA A 42 40.91 25.58 -10.49
C ALA A 42 40.21 26.58 -9.52
N PRO A 43 40.53 26.54 -8.21
CA PRO A 43 39.78 27.26 -7.18
C PRO A 43 40.24 28.71 -7.02
N GLY A 44 39.28 29.64 -7.07
CA GLY A 44 39.47 31.03 -6.67
C GLY A 44 39.21 31.20 -5.18
N SER A 45 40.14 31.86 -4.49
CA SER A 45 40.06 32.29 -3.09
C SER A 45 38.97 33.36 -2.91
N GLY A 46 37.90 33.02 -2.20
CA GLY A 46 36.85 33.94 -1.78
C GLY A 46 36.39 33.56 -0.37
N GLY A 47 36.42 34.53 0.54
CA GLY A 47 36.24 34.35 1.98
C GLY A 47 34.93 33.65 2.37
N ALA A 48 35.01 32.86 3.44
CA ALA A 48 33.88 32.21 4.05
C ALA A 48 32.91 33.24 4.67
N PRO A 49 31.62 33.28 4.27
CA PRO A 49 30.59 33.78 5.16
C PRO A 49 30.35 32.70 6.23
N SER A 50 30.63 33.07 7.49
CA SER A 50 30.34 32.30 8.67
C SER A 50 28.84 32.37 8.97
N ASP A 51 28.02 31.62 8.25
CA ASP A 51 26.61 31.38 8.60
C ASP A 51 26.42 29.87 8.76
N ALA A 52 26.64 29.40 9.99
CA ALA A 52 26.16 28.10 10.41
C ALA A 52 24.61 28.15 10.45
N PRO A 53 23.89 27.18 9.89
CA PRO A 53 22.44 27.13 10.01
C PRO A 53 22.06 26.95 11.49
N SER A 54 21.19 27.81 11.98
CA SER A 54 20.58 27.68 13.32
C SER A 54 19.97 26.29 13.51
N PRO A 55 20.05 25.70 14.70
CA PRO A 55 19.37 24.44 14.98
C PRO A 55 17.85 24.60 14.82
N PRO A 56 17.12 23.54 14.42
CA PRO A 56 15.67 23.58 14.36
C PRO A 56 15.09 23.91 15.75
N PRO A 57 13.91 24.55 15.82
CA PRO A 57 13.24 24.76 17.10
C PRO A 57 13.03 23.41 17.79
N SER A 58 13.33 23.35 19.09
CA SER A 58 12.99 22.22 19.94
C SER A 58 11.48 22.01 19.92
N GLU A 59 11.01 21.04 19.12
CA GLU A 59 9.65 20.54 19.23
C GLU A 59 9.52 19.87 20.60
N SER A 60 8.68 20.45 21.46
CA SER A 60 8.24 19.79 22.68
C SER A 60 7.64 18.43 22.31
N PRO A 61 7.88 17.37 23.10
CA PRO A 61 7.30 16.06 22.83
C PRO A 61 5.77 16.19 22.71
N PRO A 62 5.13 15.43 21.79
CA PRO A 62 3.68 15.44 21.67
C PRO A 62 3.09 15.15 23.05
N THR A 63 2.13 15.97 23.47
CA THR A 63 1.37 15.71 24.69
C THR A 63 0.80 14.29 24.60
N PRO A 64 0.98 13.45 25.64
CA PRO A 64 0.43 12.11 25.60
C PRO A 64 -1.09 12.22 25.42
N HIS A 65 -1.59 11.68 24.32
CA HIS A 65 -3.01 11.42 24.17
C HIS A 65 -3.47 10.60 25.39
N PRO A 66 -4.63 10.90 26.00
CA PRO A 66 -5.13 10.12 27.11
C PRO A 66 -5.27 8.67 26.64
N SER A 67 -4.37 7.81 27.12
CA SER A 67 -4.51 6.38 27.01
C SER A 67 -5.86 6.01 27.64
N PRO A 68 -6.69 5.16 27.02
CA PRO A 68 -7.92 4.72 27.65
C PRO A 68 -7.55 4.09 29.00
N VAL A 69 -7.98 4.77 30.06
CA VAL A 69 -7.80 4.37 31.45
C VAL A 69 -8.50 3.03 31.64
N GLY A 70 -7.73 1.99 31.97
CA GLY A 70 -8.21 0.89 32.79
C GLY A 70 -9.13 -0.15 32.14
N ALA A 71 -8.91 -0.55 30.89
CA ALA A 71 -9.40 -1.85 30.43
C ALA A 71 -8.27 -2.86 30.57
N VAL A 72 -8.42 -3.87 31.45
CA VAL A 72 -7.63 -5.11 31.35
C VAL A 72 -7.77 -5.56 29.90
N PRO A 73 -6.68 -5.79 29.14
CA PRO A 73 -6.83 -6.25 27.78
C PRO A 73 -7.58 -7.57 27.86
N ALA A 74 -8.83 -7.55 27.40
CA ALA A 74 -9.55 -8.77 27.16
C ALA A 74 -8.66 -9.53 26.15
N THR A 75 -8.19 -10.70 26.55
CA THR A 75 -7.28 -11.50 25.75
C THR A 75 -8.11 -12.54 25.04
N ILE A 76 -7.89 -12.68 23.73
CA ILE A 76 -8.58 -13.72 22.96
C ILE A 76 -8.29 -15.08 23.62
N ASP A 77 -9.33 -15.91 23.74
CA ASP A 77 -9.21 -17.25 24.32
C ASP A 77 -8.08 -18.06 23.66
N ALA A 78 -7.34 -18.82 24.47
CA ALA A 78 -6.12 -19.47 24.01
C ALA A 78 -6.35 -20.44 22.83
N THR A 79 -7.51 -21.12 22.82
CA THR A 79 -7.90 -22.04 21.75
C THR A 79 -8.07 -21.29 20.42
N ARG A 80 -8.77 -20.15 20.43
CA ARG A 80 -8.95 -19.30 19.25
C ARG A 80 -7.65 -18.63 18.84
N ALA A 81 -6.85 -18.16 19.79
CA ALA A 81 -5.54 -17.58 19.50
C ALA A 81 -4.62 -18.59 18.81
N ALA A 82 -4.60 -19.85 19.27
CA ALA A 82 -3.86 -20.93 18.63
C ALA A 82 -4.42 -21.27 17.24
N ALA A 83 -5.74 -21.29 17.07
CA ALA A 83 -6.36 -21.51 15.76
C ALA A 83 -6.03 -20.39 14.75
N LEU A 84 -6.02 -19.13 15.20
CA LEU A 84 -5.63 -17.97 14.38
C LEU A 84 -4.16 -18.04 13.98
N GLN A 85 -3.27 -18.42 14.90
CA GLN A 85 -1.85 -18.60 14.60
C GLN A 85 -1.63 -19.76 13.61
N ALA A 86 -2.30 -20.89 13.79
CA ALA A 86 -2.21 -22.02 12.87
C ALA A 86 -2.68 -21.66 11.46
N ALA A 87 -3.78 -20.90 11.34
CA ALA A 87 -4.27 -20.41 10.05
C ALA A 87 -3.28 -19.42 9.39
N LEU A 88 -2.63 -18.58 10.20
CA LEU A 88 -1.60 -17.66 9.74
C LEU A 88 -0.36 -18.41 9.21
N ASP A 89 0.10 -19.41 9.94
CA ASP A 89 1.25 -20.23 9.55
C ASP A 89 0.96 -21.06 8.29
N ASP A 90 -0.25 -21.63 8.19
CA ASP A 90 -0.73 -22.34 7.00
C ASP A 90 -0.77 -21.42 5.77
N ALA A 91 -1.23 -20.17 5.93
CA ALA A 91 -1.25 -19.20 4.84
C ALA A 91 0.15 -18.86 4.32
N VAL A 92 1.13 -18.70 5.22
CA VAL A 92 2.53 -18.45 4.81
C VAL A 92 3.17 -19.70 4.18
N ALA A 93 2.79 -20.91 4.62
CA ALA A 93 3.31 -22.15 4.05
C ALA A 93 2.76 -22.47 2.65
N ASN A 94 1.48 -22.14 2.40
CA ASN A 94 0.77 -22.55 1.18
C ASN A 94 0.64 -21.44 0.13
N VAL A 95 0.90 -20.19 0.49
CA VAL A 95 0.89 -19.04 -0.42
C VAL A 95 2.32 -18.53 -0.58
N PRO A 96 2.77 -18.10 -1.77
CA PRO A 96 4.12 -17.57 -1.98
C PRO A 96 4.30 -16.16 -1.35
N LEU A 97 4.13 -16.05 -0.04
CA LEU A 97 4.31 -14.86 0.78
C LEU A 97 5.53 -15.05 1.67
N PRO A 98 6.54 -14.16 1.63
CA PRO A 98 7.72 -14.28 2.49
C PRO A 98 7.38 -14.24 3.98
N GLY A 99 6.41 -13.41 4.38
CA GLY A 99 5.96 -13.29 5.76
C GLY A 99 4.77 -12.35 5.90
N LEU A 100 4.11 -12.40 7.06
CA LEU A 100 2.87 -11.69 7.34
C LEU A 100 2.81 -11.23 8.81
N SER A 101 2.14 -10.10 9.05
CA SER A 101 1.78 -9.60 10.38
C SER A 101 0.31 -9.22 10.36
N VAL A 102 -0.45 -9.67 11.36
CA VAL A 102 -1.90 -9.48 11.46
C VAL A 102 -2.28 -9.04 12.86
N ALA A 103 -3.21 -8.09 12.93
CA ALA A 103 -3.89 -7.69 14.16
C ALA A 103 -5.41 -7.83 13.98
N ILE A 104 -6.08 -8.45 14.94
CA ILE A 104 -7.54 -8.62 14.97
C ILE A 104 -8.06 -8.02 16.27
N ARG A 105 -8.93 -7.01 16.15
CA ARG A 105 -9.63 -6.41 17.28
C ARG A 105 -11.10 -6.80 17.24
N LEU A 106 -11.57 -7.47 18.29
CA LEU A 106 -12.97 -7.84 18.45
C LEU A 106 -13.80 -6.68 19.05
N PRO A 107 -15.12 -6.64 18.82
CA PRO A 107 -16.01 -5.63 19.43
C PRO A 107 -16.01 -5.65 20.96
N THR A 108 -15.66 -6.80 21.55
CA THR A 108 -15.46 -7.00 23.00
C THR A 108 -14.24 -6.24 23.55
N GLY A 109 -13.42 -5.65 22.68
CA GLY A 109 -12.18 -4.98 23.04
C GLY A 109 -10.94 -5.88 22.98
N GLU A 110 -11.13 -7.17 22.75
CA GLU A 110 -10.03 -8.13 22.67
C GLU A 110 -9.14 -7.88 21.45
N LEU A 111 -7.82 -7.96 21.63
CA LEU A 111 -6.83 -7.82 20.56
C LEU A 111 -5.99 -9.08 20.47
N TRP A 112 -5.85 -9.61 19.27
CA TRP A 112 -4.86 -10.62 18.94
C TRP A 112 -3.92 -10.08 17.88
N THR A 113 -2.63 -10.40 18.03
CA THR A 113 -1.59 -10.10 17.04
C THR A 113 -0.83 -11.37 16.74
N GLY A 114 -0.64 -11.68 15.47
CA GLY A 114 0.13 -12.82 15.01
C GLY A 114 1.09 -12.43 13.90
N VAL A 115 2.23 -13.11 13.87
CA VAL A 115 3.25 -12.96 12.83
C VAL A 115 3.70 -14.33 12.33
N SER A 116 4.12 -14.41 11.07
CA SER A 116 4.72 -15.63 10.51
C SER A 116 5.65 -15.29 9.34
N GLY A 117 6.64 -16.14 9.10
CA GLY A 117 7.61 -15.98 8.01
C GLY A 117 8.68 -14.90 8.23
N LEU A 118 9.22 -14.39 7.11
CA LEU A 118 10.38 -13.51 7.03
C LEU A 118 10.01 -12.12 6.48
N ALA A 119 10.52 -11.08 7.15
CA ALA A 119 10.48 -9.69 6.71
C ALA A 119 11.55 -9.37 5.66
N SER A 120 12.63 -10.14 5.62
CA SER A 120 13.71 -10.03 4.64
C SER A 120 14.21 -11.42 4.28
N LEU A 121 14.41 -11.66 2.99
CA LEU A 121 15.00 -12.90 2.49
C LEU A 121 16.53 -12.87 2.52
N GLN A 122 17.13 -11.67 2.42
CA GLN A 122 18.59 -11.51 2.42
C GLN A 122 19.03 -10.17 3.03
N PRO A 123 19.65 -10.16 4.23
CA PRO A 123 19.80 -11.30 5.13
C PRO A 123 18.43 -11.78 5.66
N PRO A 124 18.25 -13.08 5.96
CA PRO A 124 17.02 -13.59 6.56
C PRO A 124 16.69 -12.87 7.87
N ARG A 125 15.48 -12.32 7.97
CA ARG A 125 14.97 -11.70 9.20
C ARG A 125 13.52 -12.10 9.41
N ALA A 126 13.18 -12.61 10.59
CA ALA A 126 11.80 -12.94 10.94
C ALA A 126 10.91 -11.69 10.95
N VAL A 127 9.63 -11.87 10.61
CA VAL A 127 8.62 -10.84 10.88
C VAL A 127 8.42 -10.73 12.38
N THR A 128 8.28 -9.49 12.84
CA THR A 128 7.90 -9.12 14.22
C THR A 128 6.67 -8.22 14.18
N THR A 129 6.02 -8.03 15.33
CA THR A 129 4.91 -7.06 15.46
C THR A 129 5.33 -5.63 15.14
N GLU A 130 6.63 -5.34 15.25
CA GLU A 130 7.24 -4.03 14.97
C GLU A 130 7.77 -3.90 13.53
N THR A 131 7.61 -4.92 12.70
CA THR A 131 8.07 -4.88 11.31
C THR A 131 7.22 -3.88 10.51
N VAL A 132 7.87 -2.91 9.87
CA VAL A 132 7.21 -1.93 9.01
C VAL A 132 7.06 -2.47 7.60
N PHE A 133 5.84 -2.38 7.06
CA PHE A 133 5.50 -2.78 5.70
C PHE A 133 5.06 -1.57 4.87
N GLY A 134 5.34 -1.62 3.55
CA GLY A 134 4.71 -0.71 2.62
C GLY A 134 3.22 -1.03 2.48
N VAL A 135 2.35 -0.07 2.80
CA VAL A 135 0.89 -0.28 2.82
C VAL A 135 0.18 0.09 1.50
N ALA A 136 0.93 0.55 0.50
CA ALA A 136 0.46 0.86 -0.85
C ALA A 136 -0.84 1.70 -0.87
N SER A 137 -1.89 1.24 -1.55
CA SER A 137 -3.14 2.00 -1.71
C SER A 137 -3.88 2.31 -0.41
N ILE A 138 -3.53 1.68 0.72
CA ILE A 138 -4.06 2.07 2.04
C ILE A 138 -3.69 3.53 2.35
N THR A 139 -2.57 4.06 1.84
CA THR A 139 -2.21 5.48 1.99
C THR A 139 -3.31 6.45 1.55
N LYS A 140 -4.16 6.06 0.58
CA LYS A 140 -5.27 6.90 0.11
C LYS A 140 -6.28 7.21 1.22
N THR A 141 -6.50 6.31 2.18
CA THR A 141 -7.44 6.57 3.29
C THR A 141 -6.97 7.71 4.18
N PHE A 142 -5.66 7.80 4.43
CA PHE A 142 -5.04 8.88 5.18
C PHE A 142 -5.12 10.22 4.43
N VAL A 143 -4.82 10.21 3.13
CA VAL A 143 -4.94 11.40 2.28
C VAL A 143 -6.38 11.91 2.24
N THR A 144 -7.35 11.00 2.08
CA THR A 144 -8.78 11.33 2.14
C THR A 144 -9.15 11.93 3.50
N ALA A 145 -8.72 11.33 4.61
CA ALA A 145 -9.00 11.84 5.96
C ALA A 145 -8.45 13.26 6.14
N LEU A 146 -7.23 13.53 5.65
CA LEU A 146 -6.63 14.87 5.71
C LEU A 146 -7.45 15.89 4.90
N ILE A 147 -7.85 15.55 3.67
CA ILE A 147 -8.68 16.45 2.83
C ILE A 147 -10.03 16.72 3.50
N LEU A 148 -10.66 15.69 4.10
CA LEU A 148 -11.91 15.87 4.83
C LEU A 148 -11.73 16.76 6.07
N LYS A 149 -10.60 16.66 6.78
CA LYS A 149 -10.29 17.55 7.91
C LYS A 149 -10.08 19.00 7.46
N LEU A 150 -9.36 19.22 6.38
CA LEU A 150 -9.21 20.56 5.80
C LEU A 150 -10.54 21.14 5.31
N ALA A 151 -11.46 20.30 4.84
CA ALA A 151 -12.81 20.71 4.47
C ALA A 151 -13.65 21.10 5.69
N GLU A 152 -13.55 20.32 6.78
CA GLU A 152 -14.20 20.63 8.08
C GLU A 152 -13.71 21.96 8.66
N GLU A 153 -12.42 22.26 8.51
CA GLU A 153 -11.80 23.52 8.93
C GLU A 153 -12.08 24.70 7.99
N GLY A 154 -12.76 24.47 6.87
CA GLY A 154 -13.08 25.51 5.87
C GLY A 154 -11.89 25.99 5.05
N VAL A 155 -10.75 25.30 5.10
CA VAL A 155 -9.55 25.62 4.29
C VAL A 155 -9.80 25.36 2.80
N LEU A 156 -10.63 24.35 2.49
CA LEU A 156 -11.07 23.99 1.15
C LEU A 156 -12.53 23.53 1.16
N SER A 157 -13.16 23.44 -0.01
CA SER A 157 -14.43 22.75 -0.19
C SER A 157 -14.23 21.51 -1.06
N LEU A 158 -14.96 20.42 -0.79
CA LEU A 158 -14.94 19.24 -1.66
C LEU A 158 -15.48 19.54 -3.07
N ASP A 159 -16.28 20.59 -3.20
CA ASP A 159 -16.84 21.04 -4.48
C ASP A 159 -15.97 22.11 -5.14
N ASP A 160 -14.81 22.45 -4.57
CA ASP A 160 -13.85 23.33 -5.21
C ASP A 160 -13.36 22.69 -6.53
N PRO A 161 -13.32 23.46 -7.63
CA PRO A 161 -12.76 22.96 -8.88
C PRO A 161 -11.26 22.76 -8.73
N LEU A 162 -10.73 21.72 -9.37
CA LEU A 162 -9.32 21.40 -9.38
C LEU A 162 -8.47 22.56 -9.90
N ALA A 163 -9.04 23.40 -10.78
CA ALA A 163 -8.39 24.59 -11.33
C ALA A 163 -7.93 25.58 -10.26
N ARG A 164 -8.52 25.56 -9.05
CA ARG A 164 -8.07 26.36 -7.91
C ARG A 164 -6.66 25.98 -7.44
N TYR A 165 -6.29 24.71 -7.58
CA TYR A 165 -5.03 24.16 -7.06
C TYR A 165 -4.04 23.82 -8.17
N LEU A 166 -4.55 23.37 -9.32
CA LEU A 166 -3.79 22.97 -10.49
C LEU A 166 -4.43 23.57 -11.75
N PRO A 167 -4.22 24.87 -12.03
CA PRO A 167 -4.89 25.57 -13.13
C PRO A 167 -4.54 25.00 -14.51
N ASP A 168 -3.31 24.51 -14.68
CA ASP A 168 -2.81 23.98 -15.95
C ASP A 168 -3.24 22.52 -16.21
N PHE A 169 -3.96 21.90 -15.28
CA PHE A 169 -4.38 20.51 -15.44
C PHE A 169 -5.54 20.38 -16.46
N PRO A 170 -5.52 19.38 -17.36
CA PRO A 170 -6.58 19.21 -18.35
C PRO A 170 -7.96 19.07 -17.69
N ARG A 171 -8.94 19.84 -18.18
CA ARG A 171 -10.33 19.85 -17.68
C ARG A 171 -10.45 20.20 -16.19
N ALA A 172 -9.46 20.87 -15.58
CA ALA A 172 -9.45 21.20 -14.16
C ALA A 172 -10.68 22.01 -13.68
N GLY A 173 -11.32 22.79 -14.56
CA GLY A 173 -12.56 23.49 -14.23
C GLY A 173 -13.81 22.60 -14.11
N ARG A 174 -13.74 21.33 -14.54
CA ARG A 174 -14.86 20.35 -14.47
C ARG A 174 -14.64 19.26 -13.42
N ILE A 175 -13.42 19.14 -12.91
CA ILE A 175 -13.04 18.14 -11.91
C ILE A 175 -13.10 18.84 -10.55
N THR A 176 -13.77 18.26 -9.56
CA THR A 176 -13.76 18.74 -8.18
C THR A 176 -12.88 17.84 -7.31
N LEU A 177 -12.53 18.30 -6.11
CA LEU A 177 -11.84 17.46 -5.13
C LEU A 177 -12.66 16.21 -4.79
N ARG A 178 -13.99 16.33 -4.70
CA ARG A 178 -14.92 15.20 -4.52
C ARG A 178 -14.73 14.15 -5.62
N HIS A 179 -14.66 14.56 -6.88
CA HIS A 179 -14.44 13.62 -7.99
C HIS A 179 -13.13 12.85 -7.88
N LEU A 180 -12.07 13.47 -7.35
CA LEU A 180 -10.79 12.79 -7.12
C LEU A 180 -10.89 11.77 -5.98
N LEU A 181 -11.53 12.14 -4.87
CA LEU A 181 -11.71 11.26 -3.71
C LEU A 181 -12.61 10.05 -4.01
N THR A 182 -13.57 10.20 -4.92
CA THR A 182 -14.50 9.13 -5.29
C THR A 182 -14.12 8.40 -6.58
N HIS A 183 -12.95 8.68 -7.16
CA HIS A 183 -12.50 8.09 -8.43
C HIS A 183 -13.48 8.28 -9.61
N THR A 184 -14.15 9.43 -9.68
CA THR A 184 -15.11 9.78 -10.75
C THR A 184 -14.69 10.97 -11.60
N SER A 185 -13.44 11.42 -11.46
CA SER A 185 -12.89 12.56 -12.23
C SER A 185 -12.70 12.27 -13.71
N GLY A 186 -12.60 11.00 -14.10
CA GLY A 186 -12.22 10.58 -15.45
C GLY A 186 -10.76 10.83 -15.78
N VAL A 187 -9.90 11.04 -14.77
CA VAL A 187 -8.44 11.07 -14.93
C VAL A 187 -7.94 9.64 -15.14
N PHE A 188 -7.15 9.43 -16.18
CA PHE A 188 -6.65 8.12 -16.56
C PHE A 188 -5.69 7.53 -15.54
N ASN A 189 -5.66 6.20 -15.49
CA ASN A 189 -4.67 5.46 -14.74
C ASN A 189 -3.30 5.62 -15.41
N TYR A 190 -2.32 6.09 -14.65
CA TYR A 190 -0.95 6.29 -15.13
C TYR A 190 -0.31 5.01 -15.71
N PHE A 191 -0.64 3.82 -15.18
CA PHE A 191 -0.06 2.55 -15.63
C PHE A 191 -0.67 1.98 -16.90
N GLU A 192 -1.87 2.43 -17.26
CA GLU A 192 -2.61 1.88 -18.41
C GLU A 192 -2.41 2.76 -19.66
N SER A 193 -1.75 3.93 -19.52
CA SER A 193 -1.63 4.98 -20.54
C SER A 193 -3.01 5.53 -20.98
N PRO A 194 -3.09 6.77 -21.51
CA PRO A 194 -4.37 7.37 -21.89
C PRO A 194 -5.14 6.58 -22.96
#